data_AF-A0A397UAK3-F1
#
_entry.id   AF-A0A397UAK3-F1
#
_cell.length_a   1.000
_cell.length_b   1.000
_cell.length_c   1.000
_cell.angle_alpha   90.00
_cell.angle_beta   90.00
_cell.angle_gamma   90.00
#
_symmetry.space_group_name_H-M   'P 1'
#
loop_
_entity.id
_entity.type
_entity.pdbx_description
1 polymer ?
#
loop_
_entity_poly.entity_id
_entity_poly.type
_entity_poly.pdbx_seq_one_letter_code
_entity_poly.pdbx_strand_id
1 'polypeptide(L)' 'LYCVCRSSDGQSFMIECDKCDEWFHGACVKISSEESLMVDKFYCPNCTGK' A
#
# COMPACT_ATOMS: atom_id res chain seq x y z
N LEU A 1 5.37 -13.12 0.77
CA LEU A 1 3.92 -12.82 0.87
C LEU A 1 3.79 -11.40 1.38
N TYR A 2 3.51 -10.47 0.47
CA TYR A 2 3.43 -9.04 0.74
C TYR A 2 1.98 -8.64 1.04
N CYS A 3 1.78 -7.39 1.48
CA CYS A 3 0.48 -6.82 1.81
C CYS A 3 -0.25 -7.49 3.00
N VAL A 4 -1.26 -6.79 3.54
CA VAL A 4 -2.14 -7.29 4.62
C VAL A 4 -2.92 -8.53 4.20
N CYS A 5 -3.17 -8.73 2.91
CA CYS A 5 -3.91 -9.88 2.37
C CYS A 5 -3.04 -11.14 2.23
N ARG A 6 -1.73 -11.05 2.48
CA ARG A 6 -0.75 -12.15 2.33
C ARG A 6 -0.98 -12.92 1.02
N SER A 7 -1.17 -12.21 -0.09
CA SER A 7 -1.45 -12.80 -1.40
C SER A 7 -0.40 -12.37 -2.42
N SER A 8 -0.07 -13.27 -3.34
CA SER A 8 0.86 -13.02 -4.45
C SER A 8 0.15 -12.49 -5.71
N ASP A 9 -1.05 -11.94 -5.56
CA ASP A 9 -1.81 -11.43 -6.69
C ASP A 9 -1.04 -10.27 -7.33
N GLY A 10 -0.42 -10.58 -8.47
CA GLY A 10 0.52 -9.70 -9.16
C GLY A 10 -0.14 -8.76 -10.17
N GLN A 11 -1.48 -8.74 -10.23
CA GLN A 11 -2.21 -7.91 -11.21
C GLN A 11 -2.67 -6.57 -10.63
N SER A 12 -2.64 -6.40 -9.31
CA SER A 12 -3.01 -5.15 -8.66
C SER A 12 -1.79 -4.27 -8.44
N PHE A 13 -1.92 -2.96 -8.66
CA PHE A 13 -0.85 -2.02 -8.37
C PHE A 13 -0.49 -2.05 -6.88
N MET A 14 0.80 -1.84 -6.60
CA MET A 14 1.34 -1.88 -5.25
C MET A 14 1.98 -0.54 -4.89
N ILE A 15 1.90 -0.17 -3.62
CA ILE A 15 2.48 1.03 -3.04
C ILE A 15 3.32 0.66 -1.82
N GLU A 16 4.50 1.28 -1.71
CA GLU A 16 5.44 1.05 -0.62
C GLU A 16 5.22 2.06 0.50
N CYS A 17 5.23 1.57 1.75
CA CYS A 17 5.12 2.41 2.93
C CYS A 17 6.47 3.03 3.31
N ASP A 18 6.53 4.36 3.41
CA ASP A 18 7.74 5.14 3.74
C ASP A 18 8.24 4.93 5.19
N LYS A 19 7.46 4.25 6.05
CA LYS A 19 7.79 4.02 7.47
C LYS A 19 8.19 2.59 7.81
N CYS A 20 7.66 1.60 7.11
CA CYS A 20 7.95 0.19 7.39
C CYS A 20 8.49 -0.57 6.19
N ASP A 21 8.74 0.11 5.08
CA ASP A 21 9.31 -0.43 3.83
C ASP A 21 8.57 -1.69 3.33
N GLU A 22 7.26 -1.78 3.63
CA GLU A 22 6.42 -2.90 3.25
C GLU A 22 5.50 -2.49 2.09
N TRP A 23 5.29 -3.44 1.17
CA TRP A 23 4.52 -3.26 -0.04
C TRP A 23 3.08 -3.70 0.16
N PHE A 24 2.15 -2.84 -0.24
CA PHE A 24 0.71 -3.04 -0.09
C PHE A 24 0.00 -2.89 -1.42
N HIS A 25 -1.00 -3.74 -1.67
CA HIS A 25 -1.91 -3.51 -2.78
C HIS A 25 -2.75 -2.28 -2.50
N GLY A 26 -2.83 -1.34 -3.44
CA GLY A 26 -3.65 -0.14 -3.28
C GLY A 26 -5.08 -0.47 -2.89
N ALA A 27 -5.68 -1.50 -3.50
CA ALA A 27 -7.00 -2.00 -3.14
C ALA A 27 -7.12 -2.43 -1.66
N CYS A 28 -6.08 -3.03 -1.08
CA CYS A 28 -6.08 -3.46 0.32
C CYS A 28 -5.93 -2.30 1.30
N VAL A 29 -5.28 -1.21 0.89
CA VAL A 29 -5.10 0.01 1.71
C VAL A 29 -6.03 1.15 1.29
N LYS A 30 -6.99 0.87 0.40
CA LYS A 30 -7.97 1.81 -0.17
C LYS A 30 -7.34 3.04 -0.83
N ILE A 31 -6.17 2.86 -1.45
CA ILE A 31 -5.59 3.84 -2.37
C ILE A 31 -5.87 3.38 -3.80
N SER A 32 -6.15 4.35 -4.67
CA SER A 32 -6.22 4.17 -6.12
C SER A 32 -4.92 4.60 -6.78
N SER A 33 -4.64 4.12 -7.98
CA SER A 33 -3.42 4.47 -8.73
C SER A 33 -3.30 5.99 -8.89
N GLU A 34 -4.41 6.68 -9.13
CA GLU A 34 -4.47 8.14 -9.25
C GLU A 34 -4.08 8.86 -7.95
N GLU A 35 -4.58 8.40 -6.80
CA GLU A 35 -4.22 8.92 -5.48
C GLU A 35 -2.73 8.68 -5.20
N SER A 36 -2.19 7.53 -5.60
CA SER A 36 -0.76 7.22 -5.44
C SER A 36 0.15 8.14 -6.24
N LEU A 37 -0.33 8.71 -7.36
CA LEU A 37 0.40 9.70 -8.15
C LEU A 37 0.41 11.08 -7.48
N MET A 38 -0.56 11.37 -6.62
CA MET A 38 -0.67 12.63 -5.86
C MET A 38 -0.03 12.53 -4.47
N VAL A 39 0.20 11.32 -3.97
CA VAL A 39 0.81 11.04 -2.68
C VAL A 39 2.33 11.00 -2.81
N ASP A 40 3.01 11.98 -2.21
CA ASP A 40 4.48 12.03 -2.11
C ASP A 40 5.02 10.98 -1.13
N LYS A 41 4.32 10.77 -0.01
CA LYS A 41 4.66 9.79 1.04
C LYS A 41 3.45 8.98 1.44
N PHE A 42 3.50 7.67 1.19
CA PHE A 42 2.48 6.75 1.64
C PHE A 42 2.84 6.13 2.99
N TYR A 43 1.87 6.11 3.89
CA TYR A 43 1.96 5.41 5.16
C TYR A 43 0.83 4.40 5.27
N CYS A 44 1.18 3.13 5.50
CA CYS A 44 0.20 2.06 5.62
C CYS A 44 -0.70 2.24 6.86
N PRO A 45 -1.90 1.64 6.91
CA PRO A 45 -2.82 1.77 8.05
C PRO A 45 -2.24 1.30 9.39
N ASN A 46 -1.24 0.42 9.36
CA ASN A 46 -0.51 0.01 10.56
C ASN A 46 0.42 1.13 11.07
N CYS A 47 1.05 1.85 10.14
CA CYS A 47 1.99 2.92 10.40
C CYS A 47 1.33 4.27 10.74
N THR A 48 0.17 4.56 10.13
CA THR A 48 -0.61 5.78 10.41
C THR A 48 -1.35 5.69 11.74
N GLY A 49 -1.57 4.48 12.26
CA GLY A 49 -2.17 4.27 13.57
C GLY A 49 -3.65 4.65 13.58
N LYS A 50 -4.50 3.69 13.94
CA LYS A 50 -5.68 4.03 14.74
C LYS A 50 -5.27 4.12 16.20
#